data_AF-A0A2M7AVK4-F1
#
_entry.id   AF-A0A2M7AVK4-F1
#
_cell.length_a   1.000
_cell.length_b   1.000
_cell.length_c   1.000
_cell.angle_alpha   90.00
_cell.angle_beta   90.00
_cell.angle_gamma   90.00
#
_symmetry.space_group_name_H-M   'P 1'
#
loop_
_entity.id
_entity.type
_entity.pdbx_description
1 polymer ?
#
loop_
_entity_poly.entity_id
_entity_poly.type
_entity_poly.pdbx_seq_one_letter_code
_entity_poly.pdbx_strand_id
1 'polypeptide(L)'
;MSEAPVQPVRFEAKPASNVEKVKPEGKKLSSKQKKTLTDVNKHKYEEFFSNDWDQAAIIRYFEIIGEAVSNINEEFKKTLPDIEWRDMNDFRNFLIHDYMDIDVKIVWKAMTVDIPALKQKIDKILS
;
A
#
# COMPACT_ATOMS: atom_id res chain seq x y z
N MET A 1 -7.53 17.22 36.74
CA MET A 1 -6.26 17.17 35.97
C MET A 1 -6.66 17.13 34.51
N SER A 2 -6.37 18.20 33.75
CA SER A 2 -6.75 18.35 32.35
C SER A 2 -5.64 17.75 31.48
N GLU A 3 -5.93 16.72 30.70
CA GLU A 3 -5.00 16.24 29.66
C GLU A 3 -4.91 17.27 28.54
N ALA A 4 -3.68 17.55 28.09
CA ALA A 4 -3.40 18.41 26.96
C ALA A 4 -3.53 17.61 25.64
N PRO A 5 -3.99 18.21 24.54
CA PRO A 5 -4.16 17.51 23.28
C PRO A 5 -2.81 17.19 22.62
N VAL A 6 -2.62 15.92 22.26
CA VAL A 6 -1.46 15.45 21.49
C VAL A 6 -1.62 15.92 20.04
N GLN A 7 -0.65 16.68 19.53
CA GLN A 7 -0.63 17.12 18.13
C GLN A 7 -0.07 16.01 17.22
N PRO A 8 -0.62 15.81 16.01
CA PRO A 8 -0.12 14.80 15.08
C PRO A 8 1.24 15.23 14.49
N VAL A 9 2.13 14.24 14.34
CA VAL A 9 3.47 14.40 13.76
C VAL A 9 3.34 14.64 12.26
N ARG A 10 3.74 15.83 11.81
CA ARG A 10 3.77 16.21 10.39
C ARG A 10 5.00 15.59 9.72
N PHE A 11 4.80 14.66 8.80
CA PHE A 11 5.87 14.14 7.95
C PHE A 11 6.15 15.13 6.81
N GLU A 12 7.32 15.77 6.82
CA GLU A 12 7.80 16.58 5.69
C GLU A 12 8.34 15.66 4.59
N ALA A 13 7.72 15.69 3.41
CA ALA A 13 8.19 14.97 2.23
C ALA A 13 9.35 15.72 1.56
N LYS A 14 10.48 15.04 1.34
CA LYS A 14 11.55 15.53 0.45
C LYS A 14 11.18 15.22 -1.02
N PRO A 15 11.48 16.12 -1.97
CA PRO A 15 11.10 15.96 -3.37
C PRO A 15 11.92 14.86 -4.06
N ALA A 16 11.21 13.94 -4.72
CA ALA A 16 11.79 12.91 -5.56
C ALA A 16 12.23 13.52 -6.91
N SER A 17 13.52 13.86 -7.01
CA SER A 17 14.19 13.98 -8.31
C SER A 17 15.28 12.90 -8.37
N ASN A 18 15.30 12.18 -9.49
CA ASN A 18 16.18 11.06 -9.86
C ASN A 18 15.77 9.68 -9.33
N VAL A 19 14.88 9.02 -10.08
CA VAL A 19 14.93 7.55 -10.23
C VAL A 19 15.09 7.25 -11.72
N GLU A 20 16.29 6.82 -12.11
CA GLU A 20 16.63 6.42 -13.47
C GLU A 20 15.83 5.18 -13.91
N LYS A 21 15.45 5.16 -15.19
CA LYS A 21 14.67 4.10 -15.83
C LYS A 21 15.53 2.85 -16.05
N VAL A 22 15.18 1.74 -15.39
CA VAL A 22 15.69 0.39 -15.74
C VAL A 22 14.58 -0.40 -16.40
N LYS A 23 14.85 -0.97 -17.59
CA LYS A 23 13.88 -1.72 -18.40
C LYS A 23 14.22 -3.22 -18.33
N PRO A 24 13.30 -4.11 -17.91
CA PRO A 24 13.57 -5.54 -17.96
C PRO A 24 13.14 -6.13 -19.31
N GLU A 25 14.03 -6.91 -19.91
CA GLU A 25 13.75 -7.73 -21.10
C GLU A 25 13.11 -9.08 -20.75
N GLY A 26 12.17 -9.50 -21.59
CA GLY A 26 12.00 -10.89 -22.03
C GLY A 26 11.41 -11.92 -21.07
N LYS A 27 10.09 -12.20 -21.20
CA LYS A 27 9.54 -13.53 -21.55
C LYS A 27 8.02 -13.47 -21.80
N LYS A 28 7.58 -14.07 -22.91
CA LYS A 28 6.16 -14.19 -23.29
C LYS A 28 5.45 -15.16 -22.35
N LEU A 29 4.34 -14.72 -21.75
CA LEU A 29 3.41 -15.51 -20.94
C LEU A 29 2.00 -15.38 -21.55
N SER A 30 1.24 -16.48 -21.56
CA SER A 30 0.01 -16.70 -22.33
C SER A 30 -1.18 -15.84 -21.89
N SER A 31 -2.14 -15.70 -22.81
CA SER A 31 -3.14 -14.63 -22.93
C SER A 31 -4.34 -14.68 -21.98
N LYS A 32 -4.46 -15.66 -21.06
CA LYS A 32 -5.67 -15.82 -20.23
C LYS A 32 -5.46 -15.85 -18.70
N GLN A 33 -4.22 -15.75 -18.21
CA GLN A 33 -3.93 -15.80 -16.76
C GLN A 33 -3.28 -14.51 -16.23
N LYS A 34 -3.23 -13.44 -17.03
CA LYS A 34 -2.53 -12.17 -16.71
C LYS A 34 -3.41 -11.04 -16.14
N LYS A 35 -4.72 -11.25 -15.98
CA LYS A 35 -5.68 -10.12 -15.90
C LYS A 35 -6.12 -9.69 -14.49
N THR A 36 -5.28 -9.83 -13.46
CA THR A 36 -5.65 -9.23 -12.15
C THR A 36 -4.49 -8.76 -11.27
N LEU A 37 -3.24 -8.75 -11.77
CA LEU A 37 -2.09 -8.19 -11.04
C LEU A 37 -1.13 -7.39 -11.95
N THR A 38 -1.43 -7.26 -13.24
CA THR A 38 -0.53 -6.59 -14.21
C THR A 38 -1.00 -5.21 -14.67
N ASP A 39 -2.25 -4.82 -14.37
CA ASP A 39 -2.79 -3.52 -14.83
C ASP A 39 -2.47 -2.37 -13.87
N VAL A 40 -2.14 -2.66 -12.60
CA VAL A 40 -1.76 -1.64 -11.60
C VAL A 40 -0.41 -0.96 -11.93
N ASN A 41 0.37 -1.53 -12.85
CA ASN A 41 1.71 -1.07 -13.21
C ASN A 41 1.76 -0.16 -14.45
N LYS A 42 0.62 0.37 -14.90
CA LYS A 42 0.56 1.26 -16.07
C LYS A 42 0.02 2.66 -15.83
N HIS A 43 -0.42 2.98 -14.61
CA HIS A 43 -0.89 4.33 -14.35
C HIS A 43 0.33 5.24 -14.17
N LYS A 44 0.47 6.24 -15.04
CA LYS A 44 1.36 7.35 -14.73
C LYS A 44 0.80 8.08 -13.51
N TYR A 45 1.67 8.67 -12.70
CA TYR A 45 1.30 9.41 -11.49
C TYR A 45 0.05 10.27 -11.73
N GLU A 46 0.04 11.03 -12.82
CA GLU A 46 -1.03 11.95 -13.19
C GLU A 46 -2.37 11.27 -13.53
N GLU A 47 -2.32 10.08 -14.13
CA GLU A 47 -3.52 9.32 -14.54
C GLU A 47 -4.26 8.80 -13.30
N PHE A 48 -3.53 8.34 -12.27
CA PHE A 48 -4.10 7.89 -11.01
C PHE A 48 -4.86 8.99 -10.27
N PHE A 49 -4.27 10.20 -10.16
CA PHE A 49 -4.95 11.33 -9.50
C PHE A 49 -6.18 11.83 -10.26
N SER A 50 -6.31 11.48 -11.54
CA SER A 50 -7.45 11.88 -12.38
C SER A 50 -8.55 10.83 -12.50
N ASN A 51 -8.38 9.63 -11.93
CA ASN A 51 -9.32 8.52 -12.07
C ASN A 51 -9.82 8.00 -10.72
N ASP A 52 -11.00 8.45 -10.33
CA ASP A 52 -11.67 8.05 -9.07
C ASP A 52 -11.93 6.54 -8.99
N TRP A 53 -12.15 5.85 -10.11
CA TRP A 53 -12.36 4.40 -10.11
C TRP A 53 -11.08 3.65 -9.76
N ASP A 54 -9.93 4.11 -10.23
CA ASP A 54 -8.64 3.49 -9.90
C ASP A 54 -8.32 3.74 -8.42
N GLN A 55 -8.57 4.94 -7.93
CA GLN A 55 -8.42 5.29 -6.51
C GLN A 55 -9.31 4.41 -5.63
N ALA A 56 -10.60 4.30 -5.95
CA ALA A 56 -11.53 3.46 -5.21
C ALA A 56 -11.12 1.98 -5.22
N ALA A 57 -10.68 1.46 -6.37
CA ALA A 57 -10.21 0.09 -6.47
C ALA A 57 -8.98 -0.17 -5.59
N ILE A 58 -8.00 0.75 -5.60
CA ILE A 58 -6.77 0.65 -4.82
C ILE A 58 -7.05 0.76 -3.32
N ILE A 59 -7.90 1.70 -2.91
CA ILE A 59 -8.37 1.82 -1.51
C ILE A 59 -9.01 0.51 -1.07
N ARG A 60 -9.88 -0.08 -1.90
CA ARG A 60 -10.51 -1.37 -1.59
C ARG A 60 -9.49 -2.51 -1.42
N TYR A 61 -8.41 -2.53 -2.20
CA TYR A 61 -7.34 -3.52 -2.01
C TYR A 61 -6.64 -3.36 -0.67
N PHE A 62 -6.39 -2.13 -0.21
CA PHE A 62 -5.81 -1.88 1.11
C PHE A 62 -6.73 -2.31 2.24
N GLU A 63 -8.04 -2.07 2.13
CA GLU A 63 -9.02 -2.57 3.11
C GLU A 63 -8.98 -4.09 3.23
N ILE A 64 -8.91 -4.80 2.09
CA ILE A 64 -8.83 -6.27 2.06
C ILE A 64 -7.54 -6.76 2.72
N ILE A 65 -6.41 -6.09 2.45
CA ILE A 65 -5.12 -6.44 3.08
C ILE A 65 -5.19 -6.25 4.59
N GLY A 66 -5.69 -5.10 5.07
CA GLY A 66 -5.84 -4.84 6.50
C GLY A 66 -6.80 -5.83 7.17
N GLU A 67 -7.90 -6.21 6.50
CA GLU A 67 -8.81 -7.23 7.01
C GLU A 67 -8.15 -8.61 7.06
N ALA A 68 -7.35 -8.97 6.07
CA ALA A 68 -6.59 -10.22 6.12
C ALA A 68 -5.60 -10.21 7.30
N VAL A 69 -4.92 -9.08 7.53
CA VAL A 69 -3.97 -8.91 8.63
C VAL A 69 -4.64 -8.96 10.01
N SER A 70 -5.82 -8.35 10.17
CA SER A 70 -6.56 -8.37 11.43
C SER A 70 -6.92 -9.79 11.86
N ASN A 71 -7.16 -10.69 10.90
CA ASN A 71 -7.50 -12.09 11.13
C ASN A 71 -6.30 -13.02 11.41
N ILE A 72 -5.06 -12.53 11.28
CA ILE A 72 -3.86 -13.30 11.62
C ILE A 72 -3.71 -13.37 13.15
N ASN A 73 -3.36 -14.55 13.68
CA ASN A 73 -3.13 -14.77 15.10
C ASN A 73 -1.97 -13.91 15.66
N GLU A 74 -2.18 -13.29 16.82
CA GLU A 74 -1.19 -12.41 17.47
C GLU A 74 0.13 -13.11 17.85
N GLU A 75 0.10 -14.39 18.23
CA GLU A 75 1.33 -15.16 18.48
C GLU A 75 2.14 -15.33 17.21
N PHE A 76 1.49 -15.55 16.07
CA PHE A 76 2.18 -15.61 14.78
C PHE A 76 2.74 -14.25 14.37
N LYS A 77 2.01 -13.15 14.57
CA LYS A 77 2.54 -11.80 14.30
C LYS A 77 3.81 -11.52 15.10
N LYS A 78 3.87 -11.98 16.36
CA LYS A 78 5.04 -11.83 17.24
C LYS A 78 6.28 -12.60 16.74
N THR A 79 6.13 -13.68 15.97
CA THR A 79 7.29 -14.38 15.38
C THR A 79 7.88 -13.64 14.19
N LEU A 80 7.17 -12.65 13.64
CA LEU A 80 7.57 -11.85 12.48
C LEU A 80 7.51 -10.35 12.81
N PRO A 81 8.34 -9.86 13.75
CA PRO A 81 8.29 -8.46 14.22
C PRO A 81 8.74 -7.45 13.16
N ASP A 82 9.46 -7.90 12.14
CA ASP A 82 9.91 -7.05 11.02
C ASP A 82 8.78 -6.68 10.05
N ILE A 83 7.58 -7.26 10.22
CA ILE A 83 6.39 -6.88 9.45
C ILE A 83 5.55 -5.90 10.27
N GLU A 84 5.18 -4.81 9.62
CA GLU A 84 4.44 -3.68 10.17
C GLU A 84 2.93 -3.99 10.26
N TRP A 85 2.57 -5.04 11.02
CA TRP A 85 1.19 -5.54 11.12
C TRP A 85 0.20 -4.49 11.57
N ARG A 86 0.61 -3.68 12.56
CA ARG A 86 -0.22 -2.62 13.11
C ARG A 86 -0.48 -1.53 12.09
N ASP A 87 0.54 -1.10 11.35
CA ASP A 87 0.43 -0.03 10.36
C ASP A 87 -0.57 -0.40 9.26
N MET A 88 -0.63 -1.67 8.86
CA MET A 88 -1.64 -2.13 7.89
C MET A 88 -3.07 -2.05 8.42
N ASN A 89 -3.29 -2.39 9.70
CA ASN A 89 -4.60 -2.26 10.34
C ASN A 89 -5.01 -0.79 10.52
N ASP A 90 -4.07 0.03 10.99
CA ASP A 90 -4.29 1.46 11.21
C ASP A 90 -4.55 2.17 9.87
N PHE A 91 -3.86 1.76 8.79
CA PHE A 91 -4.11 2.28 7.45
C PHE A 91 -5.50 1.89 6.92
N ARG A 92 -5.96 0.64 7.10
CA ARG A 92 -7.34 0.26 6.79
C ARG A 92 -8.36 1.13 7.53
N ASN A 93 -8.16 1.34 8.83
CA ASN A 93 -9.08 2.14 9.63
C ASN A 93 -9.13 3.60 9.15
N PHE A 94 -7.96 4.18 8.86
CA PHE A 94 -7.86 5.51 8.26
C PHE A 94 -8.62 5.59 6.93
N LEU A 95 -8.42 4.62 6.03
CA LEU A 95 -9.06 4.62 4.72
C LEU A 95 -10.60 4.53 4.78
N ILE A 96 -11.15 3.78 5.75
CA ILE A 96 -12.61 3.61 5.88
C ILE A 96 -13.27 4.86 6.49
N HIS A 97 -12.60 5.52 7.45
CA HIS A 97 -13.18 6.65 8.17
C HIS A 97 -13.04 7.98 7.43
N ASP A 98 -11.91 8.20 6.75
CA ASP A 98 -11.58 9.48 6.14
C ASP A 98 -11.74 9.46 4.61
N TYR A 99 -12.43 8.46 4.03
CA TYR A 99 -12.37 8.16 2.59
C TYR A 99 -12.66 9.33 1.64
N MET A 100 -13.47 10.30 2.07
CA MET A 100 -13.83 11.48 1.28
C MET A 100 -12.71 12.53 1.23
N ASP A 101 -11.83 12.56 2.23
CA ASP A 101 -10.78 13.57 2.41
C ASP A 101 -9.36 12.94 2.45
N ILE A 102 -9.21 11.69 1.97
CA ILE A 102 -7.89 11.05 1.90
C ILE A 102 -6.97 11.86 0.97
N ASP A 103 -5.77 12.20 1.47
CA ASP A 103 -4.69 12.60 0.58
C ASP A 103 -4.25 11.38 -0.25
N VAL A 104 -4.73 11.35 -1.50
CA VAL A 104 -4.48 10.29 -2.49
C VAL A 104 -2.97 10.06 -2.72
N LYS A 105 -2.10 11.01 -2.38
CA LYS A 105 -0.64 10.82 -2.42
C LYS A 105 -0.16 9.77 -1.42
N ILE A 106 -0.81 9.67 -0.26
CA ILE A 106 -0.49 8.65 0.75
C ILE A 106 -0.85 7.26 0.18
N VAL A 107 -2.02 7.14 -0.46
CA VAL A 107 -2.45 5.90 -1.13
C VAL A 107 -1.48 5.51 -2.24
N TRP A 108 -1.07 6.47 -3.06
CA TRP A 108 -0.09 6.25 -4.12
C TRP A 108 1.26 5.75 -3.58
N LYS A 109 1.79 6.38 -2.52
CA LYS A 109 3.03 5.95 -1.87
C LYS A 109 2.90 4.53 -1.31
N ALA A 110 1.82 4.27 -0.58
CA ALA A 110 1.55 2.95 -0.02
C ALA A 110 1.56 1.88 -1.11
N MET A 111 0.94 2.16 -2.26
CA MET A 111 0.84 1.22 -3.36
C MET A 111 2.19 0.99 -4.06
N THR A 112 2.96 2.05 -4.26
CA THR A 112 4.17 2.00 -5.10
C THR A 112 5.44 1.67 -4.32
N VAL A 113 5.43 1.87 -3.00
CA VAL A 113 6.60 1.67 -2.14
C VAL A 113 6.34 0.58 -1.11
N ASP A 114 5.28 0.75 -0.31
CA ASP A 114 5.10 -0.07 0.90
C ASP A 114 4.60 -1.48 0.54
N ILE A 115 3.68 -1.62 -0.41
CA ILE A 115 3.17 -2.93 -0.88
C ILE A 115 4.26 -3.80 -1.53
N PRO A 116 5.10 -3.30 -2.46
CA PRO A 116 6.23 -4.06 -2.98
C PRO A 116 7.21 -4.51 -1.90
N ALA A 117 7.50 -3.66 -0.91
CA ALA A 117 8.37 -4.00 0.21
C ALA A 117 7.76 -5.11 1.08
N LEU A 118 6.47 -4.98 1.44
CA LEU A 118 5.73 -6.02 2.17
C LEU A 118 5.73 -7.35 1.42
N LYS A 119 5.47 -7.32 0.10
CA LYS A 119 5.49 -8.52 -0.74
C LYS A 119 6.83 -9.25 -0.65
N GLN A 120 7.95 -8.52 -0.72
CA GLN A 120 9.27 -9.13 -0.60
C GLN A 120 9.49 -9.80 0.77
N LYS A 121 8.97 -9.21 1.86
CA LYS A 121 9.04 -9.83 3.19
C LYS A 121 8.20 -11.11 3.24
N ILE A 122 6.98 -11.08 2.73
CA ILE A 122 6.08 -12.25 2.70
C ILE A 122 6.66 -13.37 1.82
N ASP A 123 7.18 -13.04 0.64
CA ASP A 123 7.78 -14.04 -0.26
C ASP A 123 8.93 -14.81 0.42
N LYS A 124 9.74 -14.13 1.26
CA LYS A 124 10.83 -14.77 2.03
C LYS A 124 10.33 -15.69 3.14
N ILE A 125 9.12 -15.49 3.64
CA ILE A 125 8.51 -16.33 4.67
C ILE A 125 7.89 -17.58 4.05
N LEU A 126 7.38 -17.46 2.82
CA LEU A 126 6.71 -18.55 2.09
C LEU A 126 7.67 -19.41 1.25
N SER A 127 8.93 -19.01 1.11
CA SER A 127 9.99 -19.76 0.41
C SER A 127 10.61 -20.82 1.29
#